data_AF-A0A399DVK4-F1
#
_entry.id   AF-A0A399DVK4-F1
#
_cell.length_a   1.000
_cell.length_b   1.000
_cell.length_c   1.000
_cell.angle_alpha   90.00
_cell.angle_beta   90.00
_cell.angle_gamma   90.00
#
_symmetry.space_group_name_H-M   'P 1'
#
loop_
_entity.id
_entity.type
_entity.pdbx_description
1 polymer ?
#
loop_
_entity_poly.entity_id
_entity_poly.type
_entity_poly.pdbx_seq_one_letter_code
_entity_poly.pdbx_strand_id
1 'polypeptide(L)'
;MRVAKGEVVVLLHYGMPLPENMWVTGNEQERVGYYWNRLVAPRYRVDELKVFKNDVCYYCLYFGEGSATEVSTGTRKHVALYIGFDKGLGYAIQVVAPSFAAFQKEFPNIEAVGRMYGYNKFAVKATDLVGTWKESSSVAGQYYNSITGAYAGMNAVSSAHSFTFNRDGTYTSTHAGASGFVGSQQFYSQKYQGRMTLNNWQMSLTNRHNNRTEVFEAYFEMTGAGPVLHLIQVDARGIHYRLVRE
;
A
#
# COMPACT_ATOMS: atom_id res chain seq x y z
N MET A 1 4.70 7.95 8.33
CA MET A 1 5.11 9.15 7.55
C MET A 1 4.36 10.38 8.07
N ARG A 2 4.96 11.58 7.98
CA ARG A 2 4.33 12.86 8.34
C ARG A 2 4.24 13.78 7.12
N VAL A 3 3.06 14.32 6.86
CA VAL A 3 2.78 15.37 5.87
C VAL A 3 2.18 16.56 6.61
N ALA A 4 2.51 17.80 6.23
CA ALA A 4 1.96 18.97 6.88
C ALA A 4 1.64 20.07 5.86
N LYS A 5 0.56 20.82 6.12
CA LYS A 5 0.18 22.02 5.39
C LYS A 5 -0.27 23.06 6.43
N GLY A 6 0.55 24.09 6.61
CA GLY A 6 0.38 25.01 7.75
C GLY A 6 0.42 24.24 9.06
N GLU A 7 -0.60 24.45 9.91
CA GLU A 7 -0.74 23.77 11.21
C GLU A 7 -1.50 22.44 11.15
N VAL A 8 -2.02 22.04 9.97
CA VAL A 8 -2.67 20.75 9.78
C VAL A 8 -1.61 19.70 9.44
N VAL A 9 -1.58 18.64 10.23
CA VAL A 9 -0.61 17.55 10.13
C VAL A 9 -1.36 16.25 9.84
N VAL A 10 -0.86 15.50 8.86
CA VAL A 10 -1.33 14.15 8.53
C VAL A 10 -0.23 13.16 8.83
N LEU A 11 -0.56 12.12 9.59
CA LEU A 11 0.31 10.98 9.85
C LEU A 11 -0.25 9.76 9.13
N LEU A 12 0.53 9.24 8.18
CA LEU A 12 0.24 7.97 7.52
C LEU A 12 0.92 6.85 8.31
N HIS A 13 0.14 5.93 8.84
CA HIS A 13 0.63 4.79 9.60
C HIS A 13 0.77 3.57 8.69
N TYR A 14 1.74 2.71 9.01
CA TYR A 14 1.92 1.45 8.28
C TYR A 14 0.74 0.51 8.53
N GLY A 15 0.53 -0.43 7.60
CA GLY A 15 -0.49 -1.46 7.74
C GLY A 15 -0.29 -2.25 9.03
N MET A 16 -1.35 -2.36 9.83
CA MET A 16 -1.36 -3.12 11.08
C MET A 16 -2.42 -4.21 11.02
N PRO A 17 -2.19 -5.36 11.66
CA PRO A 17 -3.19 -6.42 11.72
C PRO A 17 -4.37 -6.01 12.60
N LEU A 18 -5.55 -6.46 12.21
CA LEU A 18 -6.76 -6.45 13.03
C LEU A 18 -6.95 -7.86 13.63
N PRO A 19 -7.32 -7.98 14.91
CA PRO A 19 -7.69 -9.26 15.51
C PRO A 19 -8.78 -9.98 14.72
N GLU A 20 -8.68 -11.32 14.63
CA GLU A 20 -9.55 -12.12 13.77
C GLU A 20 -11.05 -11.94 14.10
N ASN A 21 -11.36 -11.85 15.39
CA ASN A 21 -12.72 -11.65 15.89
C ASN A 21 -13.33 -10.28 15.54
N MET A 22 -12.54 -9.33 15.02
CA MET A 22 -13.01 -8.00 14.64
C MET A 22 -13.32 -7.87 13.14
N TRP A 23 -13.20 -8.93 12.33
CA TRP A 23 -13.60 -8.93 10.91
C TRP A 23 -15.11 -9.16 10.70
N VAL A 24 -15.95 -8.67 11.60
CA VAL A 24 -17.43 -8.78 11.51
C VAL A 24 -18.03 -7.46 11.03
N THR A 25 -19.10 -7.48 10.24
CA THR A 25 -19.78 -6.25 9.79
C THR A 25 -20.49 -5.52 10.96
N GLY A 26 -20.60 -4.19 10.88
CA GLY A 26 -21.33 -3.38 11.88
C GLY A 26 -20.62 -3.14 13.22
N ASN A 27 -19.30 -3.33 13.28
CA ASN A 27 -18.48 -3.14 14.48
C ASN A 27 -17.54 -1.91 14.38
N GLU A 28 -18.00 -0.82 13.76
CA GLU A 28 -17.22 0.39 13.52
C GLU A 28 -16.58 0.93 14.80
N GLN A 29 -17.34 0.93 15.90
CA GLN A 29 -16.87 1.40 17.21
C GLN A 29 -15.63 0.62 17.69
N GLU A 30 -15.66 -0.71 17.57
CA GLU A 30 -14.57 -1.57 18.03
C GLU A 30 -13.34 -1.43 17.14
N ARG A 31 -13.53 -1.41 15.81
CA ARG A 31 -12.42 -1.27 14.87
C ARG A 31 -11.75 0.09 15.03
N VAL A 32 -12.53 1.18 15.00
CA VAL A 32 -11.98 2.53 15.17
C VAL A 32 -11.31 2.64 16.54
N GLY A 33 -11.95 2.14 17.61
CA GLY A 33 -11.38 2.13 18.96
C GLY A 33 -10.05 1.37 19.06
N TYR A 34 -9.92 0.22 18.39
CA TYR A 34 -8.70 -0.58 18.37
C TYR A 34 -7.50 0.20 17.83
N TYR A 35 -7.67 0.89 16.69
CA TYR A 35 -6.62 1.71 16.07
C TYR A 35 -6.41 3.02 16.86
N TRP A 36 -7.49 3.65 17.31
CA TRP A 36 -7.44 4.89 18.09
C TRP A 36 -6.60 4.74 19.36
N ASN A 37 -6.84 3.67 20.11
CA ASN A 37 -6.12 3.40 21.36
C ASN A 37 -4.62 3.16 21.14
N ARG A 38 -4.22 2.69 19.97
CA ARG A 38 -2.80 2.43 19.64
C ARG A 38 -2.10 3.65 19.06
N LEU A 39 -2.80 4.43 18.23
CA LEU A 39 -2.19 5.46 17.40
C LEU A 39 -2.42 6.88 17.93
N VAL A 40 -3.60 7.13 18.51
CA VAL A 40 -4.06 8.46 18.91
C VAL A 40 -4.01 8.65 20.42
N ALA A 41 -4.66 7.76 21.18
CA ALA A 41 -4.81 7.89 22.63
C ALA A 41 -3.50 8.06 23.43
N PRO A 42 -2.35 7.47 23.03
CA PRO A 42 -1.09 7.69 23.76
C PRO A 42 -0.58 9.14 23.72
N ARG A 43 -1.07 9.97 22.79
CA ARG A 43 -0.63 11.36 22.59
C ARG A 43 -1.73 12.40 22.82
N TYR A 44 -2.99 12.00 22.75
CA TYR A 44 -4.13 12.90 22.78
C TYR A 44 -5.19 12.39 23.74
N ARG A 45 -5.55 13.22 24.72
CA ARG A 45 -6.74 13.01 25.55
C ARG A 45 -7.94 13.64 24.87
N VAL A 46 -8.88 12.82 24.46
CA VAL A 46 -10.01 13.21 23.61
C VAL A 46 -11.24 13.34 24.49
N ASP A 47 -12.00 14.41 24.31
CA ASP A 47 -13.17 14.70 25.17
C ASP A 47 -14.28 13.67 24.90
N GLU A 48 -14.60 13.49 23.62
CA GLU A 48 -15.54 12.50 23.11
C GLU A 48 -15.04 12.00 21.75
N LEU A 49 -14.94 10.68 21.60
CA LEU A 49 -14.63 10.05 20.32
C LEU A 49 -15.93 9.78 19.57
N LYS A 50 -16.19 10.59 18.54
CA LYS A 50 -17.30 10.36 17.62
C LYS A 50 -16.87 9.38 16.53
N VAL A 51 -17.47 8.20 16.52
CA VAL A 51 -17.28 7.21 15.47
C VAL A 51 -18.42 7.28 14.47
N PHE A 52 -18.09 7.28 13.19
CA PHE A 52 -19.07 7.32 12.11
C PHE A 52 -19.52 5.90 11.80
N LYS A 53 -20.84 5.72 11.71
CA LYS A 53 -21.44 4.45 11.29
C LYS A 53 -21.45 4.39 9.78
N ASN A 54 -21.15 3.21 9.25
CA ASN A 54 -21.42 2.94 7.85
C ASN A 54 -22.87 2.49 7.68
N ASP A 55 -23.48 2.86 6.58
CA ASP A 55 -24.64 2.16 6.04
C ASP A 55 -24.19 0.87 5.33
N VAL A 56 -25.08 0.20 4.60
CA VAL A 56 -24.71 -0.99 3.80
C VAL A 56 -23.60 -0.63 2.81
N CYS A 57 -22.41 -1.19 3.00
CA CYS A 57 -21.21 -0.90 2.23
C CYS A 57 -20.48 -2.18 1.81
N TYR A 58 -19.94 -2.17 0.59
CA TYR A 58 -18.99 -3.20 0.13
C TYR A 58 -17.54 -2.81 0.48
N TYR A 59 -17.22 -1.50 0.42
CA TYR A 59 -15.96 -0.92 0.87
C TYR A 59 -16.24 0.06 2.01
N CYS A 60 -16.38 -0.48 3.22
CA CYS A 60 -16.73 0.32 4.39
C CYS A 60 -15.58 1.25 4.82
N LEU A 61 -15.95 2.47 5.22
CA LEU A 61 -15.01 3.50 5.67
C LEU A 61 -15.07 3.58 7.19
N TYR A 62 -13.93 3.34 7.85
CA TYR A 62 -13.87 3.42 9.30
C TYR A 62 -13.28 4.76 9.70
N PHE A 63 -14.07 5.58 10.37
CA PHE A 63 -13.66 6.93 10.70
C PHE A 63 -14.11 7.33 12.10
N GLY A 64 -13.21 7.96 12.85
CA GLY A 64 -13.52 8.57 14.13
C GLY A 64 -12.81 9.91 14.30
N GLU A 65 -13.42 10.83 15.02
CA GLU A 65 -12.83 12.14 15.30
C GLU A 65 -13.24 12.68 16.66
N GLY A 66 -12.52 13.69 17.14
CA GLY A 66 -12.87 14.40 18.35
C GLY A 66 -11.96 15.59 18.63
N SER A 67 -12.50 16.53 19.40
CA SER A 67 -11.68 17.56 20.03
C SER A 67 -10.83 16.93 21.13
N ALA A 68 -9.57 17.33 21.21
CA ALA A 68 -8.59 16.71 22.08
C ALA A 68 -7.59 17.71 22.66
N THR A 69 -6.98 17.31 23.77
CA THR A 69 -5.80 17.96 24.35
C THR A 69 -4.59 17.09 24.09
N GLU A 70 -3.56 17.66 23.45
CA GLU A 70 -2.27 16.99 23.29
C GLU A 70 -1.57 16.88 24.66
N VAL A 71 -1.18 15.67 25.04
CA VAL A 71 -0.71 15.37 26.41
C VAL A 71 0.61 16.09 26.71
N SER A 72 1.52 16.18 25.74
CA SER A 72 2.84 16.78 25.94
C SER A 72 2.84 18.30 26.03
N THR A 73 1.87 18.97 25.39
CA THR A 73 1.85 20.44 25.28
C THR A 73 0.68 21.09 26.01
N GLY A 74 -0.34 20.31 26.39
CA GLY A 74 -1.60 20.83 26.92
C GLY A 74 -2.45 21.58 25.88
N THR A 75 -2.03 21.62 24.61
CA THR A 75 -2.69 22.42 23.58
C THR A 75 -3.95 21.73 23.06
N ARG A 76 -5.00 22.52 22.80
CA ARG A 76 -6.24 22.05 22.17
C ARG A 76 -6.05 21.82 20.68
N LYS A 77 -6.57 20.70 20.19
CA LYS A 77 -6.51 20.23 18.80
C LYS A 77 -7.83 19.55 18.41
N HIS A 78 -8.04 19.39 17.11
CA HIS A 78 -8.98 18.40 16.57
C HIS A 78 -8.18 17.23 16.01
N VAL A 79 -8.55 16.01 16.37
CA VAL A 79 -7.89 14.80 15.88
C VAL A 79 -8.92 13.92 15.18
N ALA A 80 -8.57 13.44 14.00
CA ALA A 80 -9.37 12.51 13.21
C ALA A 80 -8.52 11.29 12.83
N LEU A 81 -9.18 10.15 12.67
CA LEU A 81 -8.56 8.89 12.29
C LEU A 81 -9.44 8.19 11.26
N TYR A 82 -8.88 8.00 10.07
CA TYR A 82 -9.45 7.18 9.02
C TYR A 82 -8.72 5.83 8.98
N ILE A 83 -9.45 4.73 8.75
CA ILE A 83 -8.88 3.39 8.55
C ILE A 83 -9.48 2.78 7.28
N GLY A 84 -8.61 2.47 6.32
CA GLY A 84 -8.94 1.63 5.17
C GLY A 84 -8.37 0.23 5.38
N PHE A 85 -9.07 -0.80 4.91
CA PHE A 85 -8.59 -2.18 4.97
C PHE A 85 -8.21 -2.68 3.57
N ASP A 86 -7.01 -3.22 3.44
CA ASP A 86 -6.55 -3.91 2.23
C ASP A 86 -5.72 -5.13 2.61
N LYS A 87 -5.94 -6.25 1.92
CA LYS A 87 -5.20 -7.53 2.10
C LYS A 87 -5.01 -7.96 3.56
N GLY A 88 -6.06 -7.80 4.38
CA GLY A 88 -6.03 -8.22 5.79
C GLY A 88 -5.29 -7.27 6.74
N LEU A 89 -4.85 -6.10 6.27
CA LEU A 89 -4.22 -5.05 7.09
C LEU A 89 -5.09 -3.80 7.12
N GLY A 90 -5.13 -3.12 8.26
CA GLY A 90 -5.71 -1.79 8.39
C GLY A 90 -4.64 -0.71 8.26
N TYR A 91 -4.90 0.24 7.37
CA TYR A 91 -4.05 1.37 7.08
C TYR A 91 -4.69 2.63 7.64
N ALA A 92 -4.08 3.17 8.68
CA ALA A 92 -4.62 4.30 9.40
C ALA A 92 -4.01 5.62 8.94
N ILE A 93 -4.86 6.63 8.76
CA ILE A 93 -4.49 8.01 8.44
C ILE A 93 -5.01 8.87 9.59
N GLN A 94 -4.08 9.43 10.35
CA GLN A 94 -4.40 10.34 11.44
C GLN A 94 -4.23 11.77 10.97
N VAL A 95 -5.23 12.62 11.23
CA VAL A 95 -5.15 14.06 10.99
C VAL A 95 -5.17 14.77 12.32
N VAL A 96 -4.27 15.73 12.50
CA VAL A 96 -4.20 16.62 13.67
C VAL A 96 -4.29 18.04 13.14
N ALA A 97 -5.33 18.77 13.56
CA ALA A 97 -5.60 20.14 13.16
C ALA A 97 -5.69 21.04 14.40
N PRO A 98 -5.46 22.37 14.27
CA PRO A 98 -5.61 23.28 15.39
C PRO A 98 -7.08 23.40 15.87
N SER A 99 -8.05 23.13 15.00
CA SER A 99 -9.48 23.14 15.31
C SER A 99 -10.27 22.30 14.31
N PHE A 100 -11.55 22.02 14.63
CA PHE A 100 -12.47 21.37 13.70
C PHE A 100 -12.67 22.19 12.41
N ALA A 101 -12.75 23.51 12.52
CA ALA A 101 -12.88 24.39 11.35
C ALA A 101 -11.65 24.29 10.42
N ALA A 102 -10.44 24.21 10.99
CA ALA A 102 -9.24 24.01 10.20
C ALA A 102 -9.19 22.61 9.55
N PHE A 103 -9.66 21.58 10.26
CA PHE A 103 -9.81 20.23 9.71
C PHE A 103 -10.78 20.22 8.52
N GLN A 104 -12.00 20.74 8.70
CA GLN A 104 -13.02 20.74 7.64
C GLN A 104 -12.60 21.56 6.41
N LYS A 105 -11.86 22.65 6.60
CA LYS A 105 -11.34 23.45 5.49
C LYS A 105 -10.40 22.66 4.57
N GLU A 106 -9.53 21.82 5.15
CA GLU A 106 -8.59 21.00 4.38
C GLU A 106 -9.22 19.67 3.94
N PHE A 107 -10.14 19.12 4.73
CA PHE A 107 -10.81 17.85 4.50
C PHE A 107 -12.34 18.04 4.51
N PRO A 108 -12.93 18.47 3.38
CA PRO A 108 -14.37 18.73 3.31
C PRO A 108 -15.23 17.45 3.39
N ASN A 109 -14.62 16.28 3.19
CA ASN A 109 -15.25 14.97 3.33
C ASN A 109 -14.24 13.90 3.76
N ILE A 110 -14.74 12.76 4.25
CA ILE A 110 -13.92 11.67 4.81
C ILE A 110 -13.05 11.05 3.71
N GLU A 111 -13.54 10.97 2.48
CA GLU A 111 -12.80 10.45 1.32
C GLU A 111 -11.55 11.28 1.03
N ALA A 112 -11.58 12.59 1.31
CA ALA A 112 -10.39 13.44 1.20
C ALA A 112 -9.28 12.98 2.16
N VAL A 113 -9.63 12.50 3.35
CA VAL A 113 -8.66 11.91 4.28
C VAL A 113 -8.13 10.60 3.71
N GLY A 114 -9.01 9.71 3.21
CA GLY A 114 -8.62 8.44 2.61
C GLY A 114 -7.64 8.58 1.42
N ARG A 115 -7.83 9.61 0.59
CA ARG A 115 -6.92 9.92 -0.53
C ARG A 115 -5.49 10.25 -0.09
N MET A 116 -5.28 10.59 1.18
CA MET A 116 -3.93 10.86 1.69
C MET A 116 -3.03 9.61 1.68
N TYR A 117 -3.58 8.40 1.57
CA TYR A 117 -2.78 7.17 1.39
C TYR A 117 -1.83 7.27 0.19
N GLY A 118 -2.27 7.91 -0.89
CA GLY A 118 -1.47 8.10 -2.11
C GLY A 118 -0.19 8.93 -1.91
N TYR A 119 -0.04 9.62 -0.77
CA TYR A 119 1.17 10.34 -0.43
C TYR A 119 2.26 9.46 0.21
N ASN A 120 1.99 8.18 0.53
CA ASN A 120 3.03 7.22 0.90
C ASN A 120 3.84 6.78 -0.33
N LYS A 121 4.48 7.76 -0.95
CA LYS A 121 5.15 7.63 -2.24
C LYS A 121 6.37 8.56 -2.24
N PHE A 122 7.55 7.99 -2.42
CA PHE A 122 8.82 8.70 -2.34
C PHE A 122 9.62 8.50 -3.62
N ALA A 123 10.26 9.58 -4.10
CA ALA A 123 11.08 9.53 -5.29
C ALA A 123 12.29 8.60 -5.07
N VAL A 124 12.59 7.76 -6.07
CA VAL A 124 13.75 6.87 -6.04
C VAL A 124 15.01 7.69 -6.31
N LYS A 125 16.03 7.53 -5.45
CA LYS A 125 17.39 7.99 -5.71
C LYS A 125 18.25 6.81 -6.12
N ALA A 126 19.19 7.03 -7.05
CA ALA A 126 20.07 5.97 -7.54
C ALA A 126 20.86 5.29 -6.41
N THR A 127 21.27 6.04 -5.38
CA THR A 127 21.99 5.51 -4.22
C THR A 127 21.18 4.53 -3.38
N ASP A 128 19.87 4.76 -3.27
CA ASP A 128 18.96 3.98 -2.43
C ASP A 128 18.51 2.70 -3.14
N LEU A 129 18.69 2.64 -4.46
CA LEU A 129 18.28 1.54 -5.32
C LEU A 129 19.31 0.40 -5.40
N VAL A 130 20.58 0.68 -5.10
CA VAL A 130 21.68 -0.29 -5.26
C VAL A 130 21.40 -1.58 -4.48
N GLY A 131 21.51 -2.72 -5.15
CA GLY A 131 21.26 -4.04 -4.58
C GLY A 131 20.18 -4.81 -5.34
N THR A 132 19.77 -5.94 -4.74
CA THR A 132 18.77 -6.84 -5.32
C THR A 132 17.40 -6.61 -4.70
N TRP A 133 16.38 -6.58 -5.56
CA TRP A 133 14.99 -6.36 -5.23
C TRP A 133 14.16 -7.48 -5.86
N LYS A 134 13.29 -8.11 -5.07
CA LYS A 134 12.55 -9.31 -5.48
C LYS A 134 11.06 -9.16 -5.22
N GLU A 135 10.27 -9.81 -6.05
CA GLU A 135 8.89 -10.15 -5.74
C GLU A 135 8.57 -11.56 -6.19
N SER A 136 7.56 -12.14 -5.56
CA SER A 136 6.94 -13.37 -6.00
C SER A 136 5.43 -13.26 -5.82
N SER A 137 4.67 -13.78 -6.79
CA SER A 137 3.22 -13.82 -6.72
C SER A 137 2.71 -15.20 -7.13
N SER A 138 1.58 -15.62 -6.57
CA SER A 138 0.92 -16.85 -6.94
C SER A 138 -0.60 -16.73 -6.80
N VAL A 139 -1.34 -17.24 -7.78
CA VAL A 139 -2.80 -17.29 -7.80
C VAL A 139 -3.22 -18.69 -8.25
N ALA A 140 -4.24 -19.27 -7.61
CA ALA A 140 -4.79 -20.56 -8.00
C ALA A 140 -6.33 -20.50 -8.04
N GLY A 141 -6.92 -21.13 -9.06
CA GLY A 141 -8.36 -21.28 -9.23
C GLY A 141 -8.71 -22.76 -9.34
N GLN A 142 -9.59 -23.23 -8.45
CA GLN A 142 -10.08 -24.61 -8.43
C GLN A 142 -11.41 -24.71 -9.17
N TYR A 143 -11.58 -25.78 -9.93
CA TYR A 143 -12.79 -26.08 -10.69
C TYR A 143 -13.47 -27.30 -10.10
N TYR A 144 -14.79 -27.25 -10.00
CA TYR A 144 -15.64 -28.36 -9.59
C TYR A 144 -16.75 -28.53 -10.63
N ASN A 145 -17.13 -29.78 -10.89
CA ASN A 145 -18.25 -30.08 -11.77
C ASN A 145 -19.55 -29.57 -11.11
N SER A 146 -20.30 -28.74 -11.83
CA SER A 146 -21.52 -28.11 -11.29
C SER A 146 -22.68 -29.07 -11.05
N ILE A 147 -22.66 -30.26 -11.66
CA ILE A 147 -23.73 -31.27 -11.57
C ILE A 147 -23.40 -32.29 -10.49
N THR A 148 -22.15 -32.74 -10.40
CA THR A 148 -21.74 -33.82 -9.49
C THR A 148 -20.96 -33.36 -8.26
N GLY A 149 -20.55 -32.09 -8.21
CA GLY A 149 -19.67 -31.56 -7.15
C GLY A 149 -18.24 -32.12 -7.17
N ALA A 150 -17.91 -32.99 -8.12
CA ALA A 150 -16.60 -33.62 -8.20
C ALA A 150 -15.52 -32.60 -8.61
N TYR A 151 -14.34 -32.70 -8.02
CA TYR A 151 -13.19 -31.86 -8.37
C TYR A 151 -12.79 -32.07 -9.84
N ALA A 152 -12.78 -30.98 -10.61
CA ALA A 152 -12.48 -30.95 -12.04
C ALA A 152 -11.09 -30.38 -12.35
N GLY A 153 -10.31 -30.06 -11.31
CA GLY A 153 -8.92 -29.62 -11.43
C GLY A 153 -8.64 -28.23 -10.91
N MET A 154 -7.40 -27.77 -11.14
CA MET A 154 -6.94 -26.46 -10.68
C MET A 154 -6.03 -25.83 -11.72
N ASN A 155 -6.26 -24.55 -12.02
CA ASN A 155 -5.31 -23.71 -12.73
C ASN A 155 -4.49 -22.93 -11.70
N ALA A 156 -3.18 -22.87 -11.89
CA ALA A 156 -2.29 -22.07 -11.07
C ALA A 156 -1.46 -21.15 -11.97
N VAL A 157 -1.17 -19.96 -11.46
CA VAL A 157 -0.22 -19.01 -12.04
C VAL A 157 0.72 -18.59 -10.93
N SER A 158 2.02 -18.61 -11.21
CA SER A 158 3.05 -18.09 -10.32
C SER A 158 4.05 -17.28 -11.12
N SER A 159 4.57 -16.23 -10.51
CA SER A 159 5.66 -15.45 -11.08
C SER A 159 6.66 -15.06 -9.99
N ALA A 160 7.92 -14.93 -10.39
CA ALA A 160 9.00 -14.42 -9.58
C ALA A 160 9.83 -13.46 -10.42
N HIS A 161 10.09 -12.29 -9.87
CA HIS A 161 10.85 -11.24 -10.54
C HIS A 161 11.96 -10.77 -9.61
N SER A 162 13.16 -10.60 -10.16
CA SER A 162 14.32 -10.08 -9.45
C SER A 162 14.98 -9.00 -10.29
N PHE A 163 15.36 -7.91 -9.66
CA PHE A 163 16.09 -6.81 -10.26
C PHE A 163 17.32 -6.52 -9.40
N THR A 164 18.49 -6.43 -10.01
CA THR A 164 19.72 -5.99 -9.36
C THR A 164 20.20 -4.72 -10.01
N PHE A 165 20.32 -3.65 -9.23
CA PHE A 165 20.81 -2.35 -9.68
C PHE A 165 22.21 -2.09 -9.11
N ASN A 166 23.11 -1.64 -9.98
CA ASN A 166 24.51 -1.39 -9.63
C ASN A 166 24.80 0.11 -9.54
N ARG A 167 25.86 0.46 -8.80
CA ARG A 167 26.29 1.86 -8.59
C ARG A 167 26.69 2.58 -9.88
N ASP A 168 27.12 1.85 -10.90
CA ASP A 168 27.53 2.37 -12.21
C ASP A 168 26.34 2.64 -13.16
N GLY A 169 25.11 2.47 -12.66
CA GLY A 169 23.88 2.63 -13.42
C GLY A 169 23.57 1.46 -14.34
N THR A 170 24.26 0.33 -14.23
CA THR A 170 23.83 -0.91 -14.89
C THR A 170 22.78 -1.65 -14.06
N TYR A 171 21.98 -2.48 -14.72
CA TYR A 171 21.03 -3.36 -14.04
C TYR A 171 21.00 -4.74 -14.70
N THR A 172 20.54 -5.71 -13.93
CA THR A 172 20.07 -7.00 -14.46
C THR A 172 18.68 -7.29 -13.91
N SER A 173 17.85 -7.97 -14.69
CA SER A 173 16.57 -8.48 -14.18
C SER A 173 16.28 -9.88 -14.69
N THR A 174 15.65 -10.69 -13.86
CA THR A 174 15.18 -12.03 -14.19
C THR A 174 13.71 -12.14 -13.89
N HIS A 175 12.95 -12.71 -14.82
CA HIS A 175 11.53 -12.93 -14.71
C HIS A 175 11.28 -14.40 -15.00
N ALA A 176 10.69 -15.11 -14.03
CA ALA A 176 10.29 -16.49 -14.20
C ALA A 176 8.82 -16.61 -13.85
N GLY A 177 8.12 -17.51 -14.52
CA GLY A 177 6.76 -17.83 -14.15
C GLY A 177 6.32 -19.18 -14.67
N ALA A 178 5.28 -19.69 -14.05
CA ALA A 178 4.60 -20.91 -14.42
C ALA A 178 3.09 -20.65 -14.48
N SER A 179 2.42 -21.10 -15.52
CA SER A 179 0.97 -20.97 -15.63
C SER A 179 0.32 -22.16 -16.31
N GLY A 180 -0.93 -22.44 -15.95
CA GLY A 180 -1.77 -23.47 -16.56
C GLY A 180 -2.34 -24.45 -15.55
N PHE A 181 -2.88 -25.56 -16.07
CA PHE A 181 -3.49 -26.59 -15.26
C PHE A 181 -2.42 -27.31 -14.44
N VAL A 182 -2.69 -27.55 -13.16
CA VAL A 182 -1.76 -28.23 -12.27
C VAL A 182 -1.52 -29.65 -12.76
N GLY A 183 -0.26 -29.97 -13.06
CA GLY A 183 0.16 -31.20 -13.74
C GLY A 183 0.60 -31.01 -15.20
N SER A 184 0.29 -29.86 -15.82
CA SER A 184 0.67 -29.54 -17.20
C SER A 184 1.02 -28.05 -17.40
N GLN A 185 1.65 -27.44 -16.38
CA GLN A 185 1.99 -26.02 -16.42
C GLN A 185 3.08 -25.72 -17.45
N GLN A 186 2.98 -24.57 -18.10
CA GLN A 186 4.01 -24.02 -18.97
C GLN A 186 4.91 -23.09 -18.16
N PHE A 187 6.21 -23.15 -18.40
CA PHE A 187 7.21 -22.34 -17.72
C PHE A 187 7.84 -21.35 -18.70
N TYR A 188 8.14 -20.15 -18.21
CA TYR A 188 8.96 -19.19 -18.94
C TYR A 188 10.05 -18.62 -18.04
N SER A 189 11.16 -18.25 -18.66
CA SER A 189 12.22 -17.48 -18.01
C SER A 189 12.77 -16.45 -18.99
N GLN A 190 12.94 -15.22 -18.52
CA GLN A 190 13.49 -14.11 -19.27
C GLN A 190 14.55 -13.41 -18.43
N LYS A 191 15.65 -13.04 -19.06
CA LYS A 191 16.72 -12.27 -18.42
C LYS A 191 17.05 -11.05 -19.28
N TYR A 192 17.20 -9.91 -18.63
CA TYR A 192 17.57 -8.65 -19.26
C TYR A 192 18.77 -8.04 -18.53
N GLN A 193 19.58 -7.29 -19.28
CA GLN A 193 20.71 -6.55 -18.74
C GLN A 193 20.94 -5.30 -19.58
N GLY A 194 21.16 -4.17 -18.91
CA GLY A 194 21.30 -2.89 -19.60
C GLY A 194 21.67 -1.76 -18.65
N ARG A 195 21.34 -0.54 -19.06
CA ARG A 195 21.52 0.65 -18.23
C ARG A 195 20.18 1.14 -17.71
N MET A 196 20.22 1.64 -16.49
CA MET A 196 19.14 2.31 -15.82
C MET A 196 19.41 3.82 -15.82
N THR A 197 18.40 4.60 -16.18
CA THR A 197 18.37 6.04 -15.91
C THR A 197 17.17 6.37 -15.05
N LEU A 198 17.34 7.33 -14.14
CA LEU A 198 16.28 7.84 -13.27
C LEU A 198 16.08 9.32 -13.56
N ASN A 199 14.84 9.69 -13.89
CA ASN A 199 14.43 11.08 -14.04
C ASN A 199 13.04 11.25 -13.44
N ASN A 200 12.92 12.10 -12.43
CA ASN A 200 11.67 12.56 -11.80
C ASN A 200 10.50 11.56 -11.87
N TRP A 201 10.45 10.61 -10.91
CA TRP A 201 9.43 9.55 -10.82
C TRP A 201 9.41 8.55 -11.97
N GLN A 202 10.35 8.60 -12.91
CA GLN A 202 10.48 7.65 -13.99
C GLN A 202 11.85 6.98 -13.99
N MET A 203 11.83 5.69 -14.32
CA MET A 203 13.00 4.86 -14.54
C MET A 203 12.96 4.31 -15.95
N SER A 204 14.02 4.50 -16.72
CA SER A 204 14.17 3.87 -18.04
C SER A 204 15.19 2.74 -17.95
N LEU A 205 14.81 1.58 -18.47
CA LEU A 205 15.66 0.39 -18.54
C LEU A 205 15.90 0.04 -20.00
N THR A 206 17.15 0.06 -20.46
CA THR A 206 17.51 -0.30 -21.83
C THR A 206 17.62 -1.81 -22.02
N ASN A 207 17.65 -2.27 -23.28
CA ASN A 207 17.86 -3.69 -23.66
C ASN A 207 16.83 -4.64 -23.04
N ARG A 208 15.56 -4.23 -23.09
CA ARG A 208 14.41 -4.99 -22.62
C ARG A 208 13.83 -5.83 -23.77
N HIS A 209 12.55 -6.19 -23.71
CA HIS A 209 11.92 -7.02 -24.74
C HIS A 209 12.15 -6.43 -26.15
N ASN A 210 12.65 -7.26 -27.07
CA ASN A 210 13.04 -6.86 -28.43
C ASN A 210 14.03 -5.67 -28.48
N ASN A 211 14.99 -5.61 -27.56
CA ASN A 211 16.01 -4.56 -27.43
C ASN A 211 15.46 -3.14 -27.21
N ARG A 212 14.19 -3.02 -26.80
CA ARG A 212 13.58 -1.72 -26.53
C ARG A 212 14.04 -1.15 -25.19
N THR A 213 13.85 0.15 -25.02
CA THR A 213 13.90 0.79 -23.70
C THR A 213 12.48 0.79 -23.14
N GLU A 214 12.28 0.17 -21.98
CA GLU A 214 11.02 0.24 -21.25
C GLU A 214 11.11 1.36 -20.20
N VAL A 215 10.02 2.11 -20.04
CA VAL A 215 9.93 3.21 -19.08
C VAL A 215 8.92 2.85 -18.01
N PHE A 216 9.31 3.04 -16.75
CA PHE A 216 8.52 2.74 -15.57
C PHE A 216 8.27 4.02 -14.78
N GLU A 217 7.06 4.19 -14.26
CA GLU A 217 6.85 5.00 -13.06
C GLU A 217 7.53 4.28 -11.88
N ALA A 218 8.41 4.99 -11.18
CA ALA A 218 9.27 4.44 -10.14
C ALA A 218 9.15 5.23 -8.84
N TYR A 219 8.83 4.53 -7.74
CA TYR A 219 8.75 5.12 -6.41
C TYR A 219 8.95 4.10 -5.29
N PHE A 220 9.33 4.57 -4.11
CA PHE A 220 9.25 3.79 -2.89
C PHE A 220 7.92 4.03 -2.16
N GLU A 221 7.30 2.95 -1.71
CA GLU A 221 6.28 2.94 -0.66
C GLU A 221 6.94 2.51 0.66
N MET A 222 6.72 3.23 1.75
CA MET A 222 7.28 2.84 3.06
C MET A 222 6.30 1.94 3.81
N THR A 223 6.79 0.80 4.30
CA THR A 223 6.02 -0.13 5.12
C THR A 223 6.70 -0.35 6.48
N GLY A 224 6.03 -1.06 7.40
CA GLY A 224 6.62 -1.43 8.68
C GLY A 224 7.84 -2.36 8.55
N ALA A 225 7.97 -3.09 7.44
CA ALA A 225 9.07 -4.01 7.17
C ALA A 225 10.22 -3.36 6.36
N GLY A 226 10.02 -2.14 5.85
CA GLY A 226 10.98 -1.46 4.98
C GLY A 226 10.34 -0.89 3.71
N PRO A 227 11.16 -0.31 2.80
CA PRO A 227 10.67 0.23 1.54
C PRO A 227 10.29 -0.90 0.56
N VAL A 228 9.18 -0.70 -0.14
CA VAL A 228 8.79 -1.47 -1.32
C VAL A 228 9.06 -0.60 -2.54
N LEU A 229 9.81 -1.10 -3.50
CA LEU A 229 10.03 -0.45 -4.79
C LEU A 229 8.89 -0.79 -5.74
N HIS A 230 8.18 0.23 -6.21
CA HIS A 230 7.14 0.10 -7.22
C HIS A 230 7.72 0.48 -8.58
N LEU A 231 7.61 -0.42 -9.54
CA LEU A 231 7.90 -0.16 -10.95
C LEU A 231 6.65 -0.47 -11.77
N ILE A 232 6.00 0.56 -12.29
CA ILE A 232 4.77 0.43 -13.11
C ILE A 232 5.12 0.83 -14.53
N GLN A 233 5.01 -0.09 -15.48
CA GLN A 233 5.36 0.20 -16.86
C GLN A 233 4.39 1.25 -17.45
N VAL A 234 4.94 2.30 -18.08
CA VAL A 234 4.16 3.46 -18.53
C VAL A 234 3.23 3.10 -19.70
N ASP A 235 3.72 2.34 -20.67
CA ASP A 235 2.96 1.90 -21.86
C ASP A 235 2.18 0.60 -21.65
N ALA A 236 2.37 -0.08 -20.52
CA ALA A 236 1.68 -1.31 -20.17
C ALA A 236 1.44 -1.39 -18.65
N ARG A 237 0.57 -0.51 -18.11
CA ARG A 237 0.36 -0.35 -16.65
C ARG A 237 -0.06 -1.63 -15.90
N GLY A 238 -0.52 -2.67 -16.61
CA GLY A 238 -0.76 -4.00 -16.03
C GLY A 238 0.52 -4.70 -15.54
N ILE A 239 1.69 -4.28 -16.04
CA ILE A 239 3.00 -4.70 -15.55
C ILE A 239 3.38 -3.77 -14.39
N HIS A 240 3.15 -4.27 -13.17
CA HIS A 240 3.47 -3.59 -11.91
C HIS A 240 4.27 -4.52 -11.01
N TYR A 241 5.56 -4.23 -10.87
CA TYR A 241 6.43 -4.91 -9.91
C TYR A 241 6.39 -4.19 -8.56
N ARG A 242 6.18 -4.94 -7.47
CA ARG A 242 6.21 -4.49 -6.06
C ARG A 242 7.33 -5.22 -5.33
N LEU A 243 8.53 -4.69 -5.49
CA LEU A 243 9.75 -5.38 -5.13
C LEU A 243 10.18 -5.01 -3.71
N VAL A 244 10.50 -6.02 -2.90
CA VAL A 244 11.15 -5.84 -1.59
C VAL A 244 12.65 -6.08 -1.73
N ARG A 245 13.44 -5.43 -0.88
CA ARG A 245 14.89 -5.65 -0.88
C ARG A 245 15.21 -7.04 -0.32
N GLU A 246 16.17 -7.71 -0.95
CA GLU A 246 16.79 -8.94 -0.43
C GLU A 246 17.67 -8.66 0.80
#